data_AF-A0A2S2DY14-F1
#
_entry.id   AF-A0A2S2DY14-F1
#
_cell.length_a   1.000
_cell.length_b   1.000
_cell.length_c   1.000
_cell.angle_alpha   90.00
_cell.angle_beta   90.00
_cell.angle_gamma   90.00
#
_symmetry.space_group_name_H-M   'P 1'
#
loop_
_entity.id
_entity.type
_entity.pdbx_description
1 polymer ?
#
loop_
_entity_poly.entity_id
_entity_poly.type
_entity_poly.pdbx_seq_one_letter_code
_entity_poly.pdbx_strand_id
1 'polypeptide(L)'
;MKGKGANFWLQVALFNLAVVAILGVLLRYKIAFSFPLIHQKHLLHGHSHFAFSAWVGQMIMTLLGYTLKERNLDHGRFEFTSLLAWNTIVAFLMLFAFVYQGYGPISIFFSTLSTAINFLYCFRVWSFLHQSPSHSTGDYYIKASIIFNILSSLGTIFLAYLMSNKINHPEKYLASVYYYLHFQYNGYFIFSCLGLFAYFLDQIGVNVAHSRRVFWLFAGSLAPAYLLSIMWAKLPLLVYVLLVGAASIQFLAWFYWLYQVSKVRSQIKQGIPAIVSFLWILVALAASLKFILQLLSIIPSLSEYAFGFRPVVIAYLHLVLLGVVSLFLLGFALWKEYIHFNGMLKLALGIFIGGVFFNEFILMLQGMSFLNLVQIPFSNETLFGIAIMMFLGALGIFLSQRVKKYN
;
A
#
# COMPACT_ATOMS: atom_id res chain seq x y z
N MET A 1 24.02 -1.49 -9.96
CA MET A 1 23.90 -1.98 -11.35
C MET A 1 23.50 -0.81 -12.24
N LYS A 2 24.44 -0.21 -13.00
CA LYS A 2 24.11 0.81 -14.01
C LYS A 2 23.74 0.10 -15.32
N GLY A 3 22.57 0.42 -15.88
CA GLY A 3 22.17 0.07 -17.24
C GLY A 3 21.83 -1.40 -17.51
N LYS A 4 20.67 -1.89 -17.05
CA LYS A 4 19.98 -3.03 -17.70
C LYS A 4 18.48 -2.82 -17.62
N GLY A 5 17.79 -3.25 -18.68
CA GLY A 5 16.36 -3.61 -18.78
C GLY A 5 15.54 -3.57 -17.49
N ALA A 6 14.25 -3.19 -17.57
CA ALA A 6 13.34 -3.39 -16.46
C ALA A 6 13.47 -4.81 -15.89
N ASN A 7 13.80 -4.91 -14.60
CA ASN A 7 14.10 -6.19 -13.98
C ASN A 7 12.92 -7.15 -14.12
N PHE A 8 13.16 -8.43 -14.42
CA PHE A 8 12.09 -9.43 -14.56
C PHE A 8 11.07 -9.37 -13.42
N TRP A 9 11.53 -9.28 -12.16
CA TRP A 9 10.62 -9.23 -11.00
C TRP A 9 9.85 -7.92 -10.89
N LEU A 10 10.43 -6.80 -11.33
CA LEU A 10 9.71 -5.54 -11.46
C LEU A 10 8.63 -5.65 -12.55
N GLN A 11 8.94 -6.27 -13.70
CA GLN A 11 7.94 -6.49 -14.75
C GLN A 11 6.79 -7.39 -14.28
N VAL A 12 7.09 -8.42 -13.48
CA VAL A 12 6.07 -9.26 -12.82
C VAL A 12 5.17 -8.41 -11.91
N ALA A 13 5.75 -7.56 -11.06
CA ALA A 13 4.96 -6.66 -10.22
C ALA A 13 4.09 -5.70 -11.06
N LEU A 14 4.66 -5.05 -12.09
CA LEU A 14 3.89 -4.15 -12.97
C LEU A 14 2.76 -4.87 -13.71
N PHE A 15 2.97 -6.12 -14.13
CA PHE A 15 1.90 -6.95 -14.68
C PHE A 15 0.81 -7.20 -13.62
N ASN A 16 1.19 -7.50 -12.38
CA ASN A 16 0.24 -7.70 -11.30
C ASN A 16 -0.57 -6.42 -11.01
N LEU A 17 -0.01 -5.21 -11.16
CA LEU A 17 -0.80 -3.96 -11.09
C LEU A 17 -1.90 -3.93 -12.15
N ALA A 18 -1.60 -4.32 -13.39
CA ALA A 18 -2.60 -4.39 -14.45
C ALA A 18 -3.69 -5.43 -14.14
N VAL A 19 -3.32 -6.58 -13.55
CA VAL A 19 -4.27 -7.60 -13.09
C VAL A 19 -5.13 -7.09 -11.91
N VAL A 20 -4.57 -6.31 -10.98
CA VAL A 20 -5.38 -5.66 -9.93
C VAL A 20 -6.38 -4.70 -10.54
N ALA A 21 -5.95 -3.89 -11.51
CA ALA A 21 -6.80 -2.91 -12.16
C ALA A 21 -7.92 -3.55 -12.98
N ILE A 22 -7.67 -4.65 -13.71
CA ILE A 22 -8.76 -5.36 -14.43
C ILE A 22 -9.77 -5.97 -13.47
N LEU A 23 -9.34 -6.51 -12.33
CA LEU A 23 -10.27 -6.96 -11.28
C LEU A 23 -11.08 -5.79 -10.70
N GLY A 24 -10.47 -4.61 -10.56
CA GLY A 24 -11.16 -3.38 -10.18
C GLY A 24 -12.22 -2.94 -11.21
N VAL A 25 -11.92 -3.05 -12.50
CA VAL A 25 -12.87 -2.82 -13.60
C VAL A 25 -14.06 -3.78 -13.48
N LEU A 26 -13.81 -5.08 -13.27
CA LEU A 26 -14.88 -6.07 -13.09
C LEU A 26 -15.74 -5.78 -11.85
N LEU A 27 -15.13 -5.35 -10.75
CA LEU A 27 -15.86 -4.96 -9.53
C LEU A 27 -16.77 -3.76 -9.78
N ARG A 28 -16.30 -2.73 -10.50
CA ARG A 28 -17.09 -1.54 -10.85
C ARG A 28 -18.18 -1.87 -11.86
N TYR A 29 -17.86 -2.70 -12.86
CA TYR A 29 -18.85 -3.18 -13.82
C TYR A 29 -20.02 -3.86 -13.11
N LYS A 30 -19.75 -4.76 -12.17
CA LYS A 30 -20.79 -5.46 -11.40
C LYS A 30 -21.64 -4.57 -10.50
N ILE A 31 -21.15 -3.38 -10.14
CA ILE A 31 -21.91 -2.38 -9.37
C ILE A 31 -22.82 -1.58 -10.29
N ALA A 32 -22.35 -1.23 -11.48
CA ALA A 32 -23.09 -0.44 -12.46
C ALA A 32 -24.06 -1.30 -13.31
N PHE A 33 -23.72 -2.57 -13.56
CA PHE A 33 -24.42 -3.44 -14.50
C PHE A 33 -24.58 -4.86 -13.94
N SER A 34 -25.59 -5.58 -14.42
CA SER A 34 -25.83 -6.98 -14.04
C SER A 34 -24.78 -7.91 -14.63
N PHE A 35 -24.18 -8.76 -13.79
CA PHE A 35 -23.30 -9.85 -14.21
C PHE A 35 -23.35 -10.99 -13.18
N PRO A 36 -24.23 -11.99 -13.34
CA PRO A 36 -24.52 -12.97 -12.30
C PRO A 36 -23.46 -14.09 -12.16
N LEU A 37 -22.53 -14.24 -13.11
CA LEU A 37 -21.59 -15.38 -13.17
C LEU A 37 -20.59 -15.46 -12.00
N ILE A 38 -20.19 -14.31 -11.44
CA ILE A 38 -19.20 -14.24 -10.37
C ILE A 38 -19.82 -13.59 -9.15
N HIS A 39 -19.64 -14.15 -7.96
CA HIS A 39 -20.16 -13.52 -6.73
C HIS A 39 -19.34 -12.26 -6.35
N GLN A 40 -20.01 -11.12 -6.12
CA GLN A 40 -19.34 -9.82 -5.89
C GLN A 40 -18.37 -9.88 -4.70
N LYS A 41 -18.76 -10.52 -3.60
CA LYS A 41 -17.93 -10.64 -2.40
C LYS A 41 -16.68 -11.50 -2.65
N HIS A 42 -16.80 -12.55 -3.47
CA HIS A 42 -15.69 -13.44 -3.80
C HIS A 42 -14.65 -12.71 -4.67
N LEU A 43 -15.14 -11.98 -5.67
CA LEU A 43 -14.29 -11.12 -6.50
C LEU A 43 -13.59 -10.05 -5.67
N LEU A 44 -14.29 -9.44 -4.71
CA LEU A 44 -13.72 -8.43 -3.82
C LEU A 44 -12.58 -9.01 -2.97
N HIS A 45 -12.76 -10.20 -2.39
CA HIS A 45 -11.69 -10.89 -1.66
C HIS A 45 -10.49 -11.21 -2.55
N GLY A 46 -10.74 -11.78 -3.74
CA GLY A 46 -9.68 -12.05 -4.72
C GLY A 46 -8.89 -10.78 -5.08
N HIS A 47 -9.60 -9.69 -5.38
CA HIS A 47 -9.01 -8.38 -5.70
C HIS A 47 -8.15 -7.84 -4.55
N SER A 48 -8.68 -7.77 -3.32
CA SER A 48 -7.94 -7.21 -2.19
C SER A 48 -6.71 -8.03 -1.82
N HIS A 49 -6.85 -9.37 -1.78
CA HIS A 49 -5.73 -10.26 -1.48
C HIS A 49 -4.64 -10.16 -2.54
N PHE A 50 -5.00 -10.14 -3.83
CA PHE A 50 -4.04 -10.02 -4.94
C PHE A 50 -3.38 -8.62 -4.98
N ALA A 51 -4.13 -7.56 -4.70
CA ALA A 51 -3.58 -6.20 -4.59
C ALA A 51 -2.51 -6.10 -3.50
N PHE A 52 -2.73 -6.76 -2.36
CA PHE A 52 -1.83 -6.68 -1.21
C PHE A 52 -0.60 -7.58 -1.37
N SER A 53 -0.77 -8.83 -1.82
CA SER A 53 0.36 -9.77 -1.91
C SER A 53 1.09 -9.72 -3.25
N ALA A 54 0.36 -9.67 -4.37
CA ALA A 54 0.92 -9.79 -5.72
C ALA A 54 1.36 -8.46 -6.32
N TRP A 55 0.67 -7.36 -6.00
CA TRP A 55 1.09 -6.03 -6.43
C TRP A 55 2.00 -5.37 -5.39
N VAL A 56 1.42 -4.85 -4.30
CA VAL A 56 2.16 -4.03 -3.34
C VAL A 56 3.26 -4.84 -2.65
N GLY A 57 2.92 -6.01 -2.11
CA GLY A 57 3.85 -6.91 -1.44
C GLY A 57 5.00 -7.33 -2.35
N GLN A 58 4.69 -7.86 -3.55
CA GLN A 58 5.70 -8.24 -4.53
C GLN A 58 6.64 -7.09 -4.89
N MET A 59 6.09 -5.89 -5.12
CA MET A 59 6.88 -4.70 -5.47
C MET A 59 7.80 -4.28 -4.33
N ILE A 60 7.30 -4.25 -3.09
CA ILE A 60 8.09 -3.98 -1.88
C ILE A 60 9.21 -5.03 -1.72
N MET A 61 8.88 -6.32 -1.78
CA MET A 61 9.85 -7.41 -1.67
C MET A 61 10.92 -7.33 -2.77
N THR A 62 10.53 -6.92 -3.97
CA THR A 62 11.46 -6.76 -5.09
C THR A 62 12.40 -5.58 -4.84
N LEU A 63 11.86 -4.40 -4.52
CA LEU A 63 12.65 -3.19 -4.29
C LEU A 63 13.57 -3.29 -3.06
N LEU A 64 13.07 -3.82 -1.94
CA LEU A 64 13.89 -4.10 -0.77
C LEU A 64 14.97 -5.12 -1.10
N GLY A 65 14.62 -6.20 -1.81
CA GLY A 65 15.58 -7.26 -2.10
C GLY A 65 16.76 -6.77 -2.95
N TYR A 66 16.49 -5.98 -3.99
CA TYR A 66 17.54 -5.38 -4.80
C TYR A 66 18.34 -4.31 -4.05
N THR A 67 17.67 -3.46 -3.28
CA THR A 67 18.32 -2.42 -2.45
C THR A 67 19.30 -3.03 -1.44
N LEU A 68 18.89 -4.08 -0.74
CA LEU A 68 19.73 -4.77 0.24
C LEU A 68 20.86 -5.55 -0.43
N LYS A 69 20.58 -6.19 -1.57
CA LYS A 69 21.62 -6.85 -2.36
C LYS A 69 22.71 -5.87 -2.84
N GLU A 70 22.34 -4.66 -3.25
CA GLU A 70 23.30 -3.62 -3.65
C GLU A 70 24.18 -3.15 -2.48
N ARG A 71 23.66 -3.14 -1.25
CA ARG A 71 24.45 -2.81 -0.04
C ARG A 71 25.46 -3.89 0.35
N ASN A 72 25.31 -5.12 -0.14
CA ASN A 72 26.04 -6.29 0.36
C ASN A 72 26.92 -6.96 -0.68
N LEU A 73 27.43 -6.20 -1.65
CA LEU A 73 28.29 -6.76 -2.70
C LEU A 73 29.49 -7.53 -2.12
N ASP A 74 29.89 -7.25 -0.87
CA ASP A 74 31.09 -7.81 -0.25
C ASP A 74 30.85 -8.86 0.86
N HIS A 75 29.62 -9.15 1.32
CA HIS A 75 29.38 -10.02 2.51
C HIS A 75 28.37 -11.17 2.29
N GLY A 76 28.32 -11.74 1.08
CA GLY A 76 27.63 -13.00 0.79
C GLY A 76 26.31 -12.89 0.02
N ARG A 77 25.75 -14.05 -0.38
CA ARG A 77 24.56 -14.13 -1.26
C ARG A 77 23.27 -13.91 -0.47
N PHE A 78 22.65 -12.73 -0.64
CA PHE A 78 21.25 -12.53 -0.25
C PHE A 78 20.32 -13.08 -1.35
N GLU A 79 19.84 -14.31 -1.16
CA GLU A 79 18.93 -14.97 -2.09
C GLU A 79 17.47 -14.68 -1.73
N PHE A 80 16.75 -13.99 -2.62
CA PHE A 80 15.34 -13.62 -2.42
C PHE A 80 14.44 -13.91 -3.61
N THR A 81 15.02 -14.14 -4.80
CA THR A 81 14.28 -14.30 -6.06
C THR A 81 13.38 -15.53 -6.08
N SER A 82 13.79 -16.63 -5.44
CA SER A 82 12.94 -17.82 -5.28
C SER A 82 11.65 -17.51 -4.49
N LEU A 83 11.74 -16.66 -3.46
CA LEU A 83 10.56 -16.23 -2.69
C LEU A 83 9.64 -15.31 -3.50
N LEU A 84 10.21 -14.48 -4.38
CA LEU A 84 9.43 -13.68 -5.33
C LEU A 84 8.66 -14.56 -6.34
N ALA A 85 9.27 -15.66 -6.79
CA ALA A 85 8.63 -16.64 -7.66
C ALA A 85 7.43 -17.29 -6.96
N TRP A 86 7.68 -17.84 -5.76
CA TRP A 86 6.65 -18.48 -4.96
C TRP A 86 5.53 -17.53 -4.57
N ASN A 87 5.84 -16.29 -4.17
CA ASN A 87 4.82 -15.29 -3.84
C ASN A 87 3.91 -15.01 -5.05
N THR A 88 4.48 -14.90 -6.25
CA THR A 88 3.70 -14.69 -7.49
C THR A 88 2.78 -15.88 -7.76
N ILE A 89 3.33 -17.11 -7.80
CA ILE A 89 2.56 -18.33 -8.10
C ILE A 89 1.41 -18.49 -7.10
N VAL A 90 1.72 -18.40 -5.81
CA VAL A 90 0.73 -18.58 -4.74
C VAL A 90 -0.30 -17.46 -4.74
N ALA A 91 0.06 -16.23 -5.09
CA ALA A 91 -0.91 -15.14 -5.19
C ALA A 91 -1.92 -15.35 -6.33
N PHE A 92 -1.52 -15.88 -7.49
CA PHE A 92 -2.45 -16.25 -8.56
C PHE A 92 -3.36 -17.41 -8.15
N LEU A 93 -2.83 -18.46 -7.53
CA LEU A 93 -3.62 -19.57 -7.01
C LEU A 93 -4.63 -19.10 -5.96
N MET A 94 -4.21 -18.22 -5.05
CA MET A 94 -5.05 -17.57 -4.06
C MET A 94 -6.16 -16.73 -4.72
N LEU A 95 -5.84 -15.92 -5.73
CA LEU A 95 -6.81 -15.12 -6.48
C LEU A 95 -7.92 -16.00 -7.07
N PHE A 96 -7.55 -17.03 -7.83
CA PHE A 96 -8.53 -17.92 -8.46
C PHE A 96 -9.36 -18.67 -7.42
N ALA A 97 -8.74 -19.14 -6.33
CA ALA A 97 -9.46 -19.78 -5.24
C ALA A 97 -10.48 -18.84 -4.57
N PHE A 98 -10.13 -17.60 -4.26
CA PHE A 98 -11.07 -16.64 -3.68
C PHE A 98 -12.21 -16.28 -4.63
N VAL A 99 -11.94 -16.11 -5.92
CA VAL A 99 -12.98 -15.82 -6.93
C VAL A 99 -13.97 -17.00 -7.04
N TYR A 100 -13.45 -18.23 -6.99
CA TYR A 100 -14.27 -19.44 -7.12
C TYR A 100 -15.16 -19.70 -5.88
N GLN A 101 -14.58 -19.70 -4.67
CA GLN A 101 -15.26 -20.20 -3.47
C GLN A 101 -15.32 -19.19 -2.29
N GLY A 102 -14.84 -17.96 -2.47
CA GLY A 102 -14.79 -16.99 -1.37
C GLY A 102 -13.88 -17.50 -0.25
N TYR A 103 -14.35 -17.47 1.01
CA TYR A 103 -13.62 -18.03 2.15
C TYR A 103 -13.89 -19.54 2.31
N GLY A 104 -13.42 -20.34 1.35
CA GLY A 104 -13.42 -21.80 1.47
C GLY A 104 -12.05 -22.37 1.87
N PRO A 105 -11.91 -23.70 1.98
CA PRO A 105 -10.68 -24.36 2.41
C PRO A 105 -9.47 -24.07 1.50
N ILE A 106 -9.65 -24.17 0.17
CA ILE A 106 -8.58 -23.94 -0.83
C ILE A 106 -8.01 -22.51 -0.77
N SER A 107 -8.88 -21.50 -0.71
CA SER A 107 -8.50 -20.09 -0.58
C SER A 107 -7.82 -19.80 0.76
N ILE A 108 -8.28 -20.42 1.86
CA ILE A 108 -7.62 -20.29 3.16
C ILE A 108 -6.23 -20.93 3.11
N PHE A 109 -6.08 -22.12 2.52
CA PHE A 109 -4.78 -22.77 2.33
C PHE A 109 -3.80 -21.87 1.58
N PHE A 110 -4.19 -21.33 0.41
CA PHE A 110 -3.30 -20.45 -0.36
C PHE A 110 -3.04 -19.10 0.33
N SER A 111 -4.01 -18.57 1.09
CA SER A 111 -3.80 -17.37 1.91
C SER A 111 -2.78 -17.61 3.04
N THR A 112 -2.85 -18.76 3.71
CA THR A 112 -1.87 -19.17 4.73
C THR A 112 -0.50 -19.38 4.10
N LEU A 113 -0.42 -20.03 2.95
CA LEU A 113 0.83 -20.23 2.22
C LEU A 113 1.45 -18.90 1.76
N SER A 114 0.63 -17.97 1.26
CA SER A 114 1.09 -16.61 0.89
C SER A 114 1.67 -15.87 2.11
N THR A 115 1.01 -15.99 3.27
CA THR A 115 1.50 -15.40 4.53
C THR A 115 2.83 -16.03 4.95
N ALA A 116 2.97 -17.35 4.86
CA ALA A 116 4.19 -18.06 5.20
C ALA A 116 5.39 -17.65 4.30
N ILE A 117 5.18 -17.51 2.99
CA ILE A 117 6.20 -17.03 2.06
C ILE A 117 6.65 -15.61 2.41
N ASN A 118 5.68 -14.73 2.71
CA ASN A 118 5.96 -13.35 3.11
C ASN A 118 6.76 -13.30 4.43
N PHE A 119 6.44 -14.16 5.39
CA PHE A 119 7.18 -14.28 6.65
C PHE A 119 8.60 -14.79 6.45
N LEU A 120 8.79 -15.81 5.60
CA LEU A 120 10.12 -16.31 5.27
C LEU A 120 10.97 -15.22 4.60
N TYR A 121 10.38 -14.41 3.72
CA TYR A 121 11.05 -13.25 3.13
C TYR A 121 11.44 -12.22 4.20
N CYS A 122 10.50 -11.86 5.07
CA CYS A 122 10.74 -10.92 6.17
C CYS A 122 11.87 -11.42 7.10
N PHE A 123 11.90 -12.72 7.41
CA PHE A 123 12.95 -13.33 8.21
C PHE A 123 14.33 -13.23 7.55
N ARG A 124 14.41 -13.43 6.23
CA ARG A 124 15.67 -13.26 5.47
C ARG A 124 16.14 -11.80 5.52
N VAL A 125 15.23 -10.84 5.32
CA VAL A 125 15.56 -9.41 5.42
C VAL A 125 16.01 -9.05 6.83
N TRP A 126 15.32 -9.53 7.86
CA TRP A 126 15.68 -9.29 9.26
C TRP A 126 17.08 -9.82 9.58
N SER A 127 17.34 -11.07 9.25
CA SER A 127 18.65 -11.72 9.44
C SER A 127 19.76 -10.94 8.75
N PHE A 128 19.52 -10.49 7.52
CA PHE A 128 20.44 -9.65 6.76
C PHE A 128 20.74 -8.32 7.47
N LEU A 129 19.70 -7.60 7.92
CA LEU A 129 19.85 -6.31 8.59
C LEU A 129 20.45 -6.41 10.00
N HIS A 130 20.45 -7.60 10.61
CA HIS A 130 21.07 -7.84 11.91
C HIS A 130 22.58 -8.07 11.78
N GLN A 131 23.04 -8.64 10.66
CA GLN A 131 24.46 -8.88 10.39
C GLN A 131 25.21 -7.63 9.90
N SER A 132 24.49 -6.56 9.52
CA SER A 132 25.11 -5.33 9.04
C SER A 132 25.68 -4.49 10.20
N PRO A 133 26.95 -4.06 10.15
CA PRO A 133 27.63 -3.37 11.26
C PRO A 133 27.16 -1.91 11.47
N SER A 134 26.46 -1.33 10.49
CA SER A 134 25.91 0.04 10.58
C SER A 134 24.39 0.00 10.46
N HIS A 135 23.70 0.74 11.34
CA HIS A 135 22.25 0.83 11.35
C HIS A 135 21.80 2.23 10.96
N SER A 136 21.39 2.40 9.69
CA SER A 136 20.83 3.67 9.23
C SER A 136 19.38 3.82 9.69
N THR A 137 18.81 5.04 9.58
CA THR A 137 17.39 5.25 9.89
C THR A 137 16.48 4.40 8.99
N GLY A 138 16.92 4.12 7.76
CA GLY A 138 16.21 3.20 6.85
C GLY A 138 16.09 1.79 7.42
N ASP A 139 17.12 1.28 8.09
CA ASP A 139 17.11 -0.06 8.71
C ASP A 139 16.08 -0.15 9.83
N TYR A 140 15.91 0.91 10.61
CA TYR A 140 14.87 0.99 11.63
C TYR A 140 13.47 0.92 11.03
N TYR A 141 13.20 1.67 9.95
CA TYR A 141 11.92 1.61 9.25
C TYR A 141 11.65 0.21 8.67
N ILE A 142 12.63 -0.43 8.03
CA ILE A 142 12.45 -1.78 7.45
C ILE A 142 12.24 -2.84 8.54
N LYS A 143 12.98 -2.76 9.65
CA LYS A 143 12.77 -3.66 10.81
C LYS A 143 11.37 -3.49 11.39
N ALA A 144 10.92 -2.25 11.57
CA ALA A 144 9.55 -1.98 12.04
C ALA A 144 8.49 -2.45 11.03
N SER A 145 8.70 -2.28 9.72
CA SER A 145 7.75 -2.76 8.71
C SER A 145 7.55 -4.29 8.78
N ILE A 146 8.62 -5.04 9.06
CA ILE A 146 8.56 -6.50 9.26
C ILE A 146 7.76 -6.84 10.51
N ILE A 147 8.02 -6.16 11.63
CA ILE A 147 7.28 -6.38 12.88
C ILE A 147 5.78 -6.13 12.66
N PHE A 148 5.42 -5.02 12.01
CA PHE A 148 4.01 -4.70 11.75
C PHE A 148 3.36 -5.65 10.75
N ASN A 149 4.11 -6.20 9.79
CA ASN A 149 3.62 -7.25 8.90
C ASN A 149 3.30 -8.56 9.65
N ILE A 150 4.09 -8.90 10.68
CA ILE A 150 3.79 -10.06 11.53
C ILE A 150 2.59 -9.75 12.44
N LEU A 151 2.55 -8.56 13.04
CA LEU A 151 1.42 -8.16 13.87
C LEU A 151 0.12 -8.14 13.07
N SER A 152 0.12 -7.65 11.82
CA SER A 152 -1.10 -7.60 11.00
C SER A 152 -1.77 -8.96 10.84
N SER A 153 -0.99 -10.05 10.76
CA SER A 153 -1.54 -11.40 10.61
C SER A 153 -2.34 -11.88 11.82
N LEU A 154 -2.17 -11.28 13.00
CA LEU A 154 -3.02 -11.58 14.15
C LEU A 154 -4.48 -11.24 13.85
N GLY A 155 -4.73 -10.20 13.04
CA GLY A 155 -6.05 -9.87 12.54
C GLY A 155 -6.64 -11.00 11.69
N THR A 156 -5.89 -11.53 10.71
CA THR A 156 -6.38 -12.61 9.85
C THR A 156 -6.50 -13.95 10.58
N ILE A 157 -5.62 -14.24 11.53
CA ILE A 157 -5.72 -15.42 12.41
C ILE A 157 -7.00 -15.34 13.25
N PHE A 158 -7.29 -14.18 13.84
CA PHE A 158 -8.52 -13.98 14.60
C PHE A 158 -9.77 -14.10 13.71
N LEU A 159 -9.73 -13.60 12.47
CA LEU A 159 -10.82 -13.77 11.52
C LEU A 159 -11.07 -15.26 11.22
N ALA A 160 -10.00 -16.00 10.95
CA ALA A 160 -10.07 -17.44 10.70
C ALA A 160 -10.63 -18.20 11.90
N TYR A 161 -10.22 -17.83 13.12
CA TYR A 161 -10.78 -18.37 14.37
C TYR A 161 -12.29 -18.12 14.47
N LEU A 162 -12.75 -16.89 14.23
CA LEU A 162 -14.19 -16.56 14.28
C LEU A 162 -14.98 -17.38 13.26
N MET A 163 -14.47 -17.50 12.03
CA MET A 163 -15.12 -18.25 10.95
C MET A 163 -15.15 -19.76 11.22
N SER A 164 -14.04 -20.35 11.67
CA SER A 164 -13.93 -21.78 11.98
C SER A 164 -14.85 -22.20 13.13
N ASN A 165 -15.04 -21.31 14.12
CA ASN A 165 -15.92 -21.57 15.26
C ASN A 165 -17.37 -21.11 15.02
N LYS A 166 -17.72 -20.67 13.79
CA LYS A 166 -19.06 -20.18 13.42
C LYS A 166 -19.58 -19.07 14.34
N ILE A 167 -18.67 -18.28 14.90
CA ILE A 167 -18.99 -17.15 15.76
C ILE A 167 -19.49 -16.04 14.83
N ASN A 168 -20.77 -15.67 14.91
CA ASN A 168 -21.40 -14.72 13.99
C ASN A 168 -21.61 -13.36 14.65
N HIS A 169 -20.51 -12.63 14.91
CA HIS A 169 -20.55 -11.26 15.42
C HIS A 169 -19.93 -10.28 14.42
N PRO A 170 -20.74 -9.54 13.63
CA PRO A 170 -20.25 -8.64 12.57
C PRO A 170 -19.19 -7.64 13.03
N GLU A 171 -19.33 -7.09 14.24
CA GLU A 171 -18.36 -6.15 14.81
C GLU A 171 -17.00 -6.78 15.05
N LYS A 172 -16.95 -8.05 15.49
CA LYS A 172 -15.68 -8.77 15.69
C LYS A 172 -14.98 -9.06 14.36
N TYR A 173 -15.75 -9.35 13.30
CA TYR A 173 -15.21 -9.52 11.94
C TYR A 173 -14.65 -8.20 11.43
N LEU A 174 -15.40 -7.11 11.61
CA LEU A 174 -14.99 -5.79 11.15
C LEU A 174 -13.72 -5.32 11.87
N ALA A 175 -13.69 -5.43 13.20
CA ALA A 175 -12.51 -5.12 14.01
C ALA A 175 -11.29 -5.95 13.58
N SER A 176 -11.48 -7.25 13.35
CA SER A 176 -10.43 -8.15 12.86
C SER A 176 -9.87 -7.75 11.50
N VAL A 177 -10.74 -7.41 10.55
CA VAL A 177 -10.34 -6.92 9.21
C VAL A 177 -9.62 -5.57 9.31
N TYR A 178 -10.15 -4.63 10.10
CA TYR A 178 -9.51 -3.32 10.27
C TYR A 178 -8.19 -3.41 11.01
N TYR A 179 -8.04 -4.34 11.96
CA TYR A 179 -6.77 -4.60 12.61
C TYR A 179 -5.73 -5.06 11.58
N TYR A 180 -6.08 -6.05 10.75
CA TYR A 180 -5.22 -6.49 9.66
C TYR A 180 -4.83 -5.31 8.75
N LEU A 181 -5.83 -4.58 8.24
CA LEU A 181 -5.59 -3.46 7.33
C LEU A 181 -4.70 -2.39 7.96
N HIS A 182 -4.98 -1.98 9.20
CA HIS A 182 -4.22 -0.94 9.91
C HIS A 182 -2.73 -1.27 9.97
N PHE A 183 -2.37 -2.44 10.48
CA PHE A 183 -0.95 -2.83 10.57
C PHE A 183 -0.35 -3.15 9.20
N GLN A 184 -1.15 -3.59 8.24
CA GLN A 184 -0.66 -3.91 6.91
C GLN A 184 -0.30 -2.67 6.11
N TYR A 185 -1.22 -1.72 5.92
CA TYR A 185 -0.91 -0.55 5.09
C TYR A 185 -0.21 0.56 5.89
N ASN A 186 -0.59 0.85 7.13
CA ASN A 186 0.11 1.88 7.93
C ASN A 186 1.44 1.39 8.47
N GLY A 187 1.54 0.10 8.79
CA GLY A 187 2.76 -0.51 9.30
C GLY A 187 3.62 -1.01 8.16
N TYR A 188 3.31 -2.20 7.62
CA TYR A 188 4.17 -2.84 6.64
C TYR A 188 4.42 -1.97 5.40
N PHE A 189 3.39 -1.48 4.71
CA PHE A 189 3.58 -0.77 3.44
C PHE A 189 4.21 0.61 3.61
N ILE A 190 3.66 1.48 4.46
CA ILE A 190 4.18 2.84 4.65
C ILE A 190 5.59 2.81 5.26
N PHE A 191 5.87 1.96 6.26
CA PHE A 191 7.23 1.89 6.81
C PHE A 191 8.22 1.31 5.80
N SER A 192 7.83 0.37 4.94
CA SER A 192 8.69 -0.08 3.83
C SER A 192 9.02 1.08 2.89
N CYS A 193 8.03 1.91 2.55
CA CYS A 193 8.23 3.10 1.71
C CYS A 193 9.16 4.12 2.37
N LEU A 194 8.94 4.44 3.65
CA LEU A 194 9.81 5.35 4.40
C LEU A 194 11.23 4.80 4.56
N GLY A 195 11.39 3.48 4.73
CA GLY A 195 12.68 2.81 4.76
C GLY A 195 13.43 2.90 3.43
N LEU A 196 12.74 2.65 2.31
CA LEU A 196 13.29 2.85 0.97
C LEU A 196 13.63 4.32 0.72
N PHE A 197 12.80 5.27 1.16
CA PHE A 197 13.09 6.69 1.02
C PHE A 197 14.30 7.13 1.85
N ALA A 198 14.45 6.63 3.07
CA ALA A 198 15.64 6.87 3.89
C ALA A 198 16.91 6.31 3.22
N TYR A 199 16.82 5.12 2.63
CA TYR A 199 17.93 4.57 1.84
C TYR A 199 18.24 5.45 0.61
N PHE A 200 17.23 5.99 -0.08
CA PHE A 200 17.44 6.96 -1.15
C PHE A 200 18.25 8.17 -0.67
N LEU A 201 17.87 8.76 0.47
CA LEU A 201 18.58 9.89 1.07
C LEU A 201 20.04 9.56 1.39
N ASP A 202 20.28 8.37 1.95
CA ASP A 202 21.63 7.88 2.23
C ASP A 202 22.47 7.77 0.93
N GLN A 203 21.87 7.31 -0.17
CA GLN A 203 22.56 7.17 -1.47
C GLN A 203 22.93 8.51 -2.12
N ILE A 204 22.13 9.55 -1.90
CA ILE A 204 22.43 10.90 -2.40
C ILE A 204 23.20 11.75 -1.38
N GLY A 205 23.61 11.17 -0.23
CA GLY A 205 24.38 11.86 0.80
C GLY A 205 23.62 12.96 1.55
N VAL A 206 22.29 12.90 1.57
CA VAL A 206 21.43 13.92 2.23
C VAL A 206 20.99 13.44 3.60
N ASN A 207 21.27 14.24 4.63
CA ASN A 207 20.81 13.97 5.99
C ASN A 207 19.58 14.83 6.33
N VAL A 208 18.47 14.19 6.68
CA VAL A 208 17.29 14.87 7.22
C VAL A 208 17.37 14.91 8.74
N ALA A 209 17.40 16.13 9.30
CA ALA A 209 17.49 16.35 10.73
C ALA A 209 16.35 15.64 11.49
N HIS A 210 16.70 15.02 12.63
CA HIS A 210 15.76 14.34 13.53
C HIS A 210 15.01 13.14 12.95
N SER A 211 15.45 12.60 11.81
CA SER A 211 14.84 11.42 11.15
C SER A 211 14.59 10.25 12.11
N ARG A 212 15.54 9.92 12.99
CA ARG A 212 15.40 8.85 13.99
C ARG A 212 14.35 9.15 15.07
N ARG A 213 14.18 10.40 15.49
CA ARG A 213 13.11 10.78 16.44
C ARG A 213 11.74 10.63 15.80
N VAL A 214 11.59 11.12 14.55
CA VAL A 214 10.37 10.95 13.76
C VAL A 214 10.00 9.47 13.61
N PHE A 215 10.99 8.61 13.33
CA PHE A 215 10.78 7.16 13.27
C PHE A 215 10.13 6.63 14.56
N TRP A 216 10.70 6.95 15.73
CA TRP A 216 10.17 6.45 17.01
C TRP A 216 8.77 6.97 17.31
N LEU A 217 8.47 8.22 16.94
CA LEU A 217 7.13 8.79 17.07
C LEU A 217 6.11 8.03 16.21
N PHE A 218 6.44 7.73 14.95
CA PHE A 218 5.57 6.92 14.08
C PHE A 218 5.42 5.49 14.60
N ALA A 219 6.53 4.82 14.94
CA ALA A 219 6.51 3.43 15.38
C ALA A 219 5.71 3.26 16.68
N GLY A 220 5.95 4.12 17.69
CA GLY A 220 5.30 4.04 18.99
C GLY A 220 3.81 4.40 18.94
N SER A 221 3.41 5.30 18.05
CA SER A 221 2.00 5.69 17.89
C SER A 221 1.19 4.76 16.98
N LEU A 222 1.83 3.87 16.21
CA LEU A 222 1.11 3.02 15.26
C LEU A 222 0.11 2.07 15.92
N ALA A 223 0.56 1.28 16.90
CA ALA A 223 -0.30 0.31 17.57
C ALA A 223 -1.53 0.97 18.24
N PRO A 224 -1.39 2.04 19.06
CA PRO A 224 -2.56 2.69 19.66
C PRO A 224 -3.47 3.39 18.64
N ALA A 225 -2.95 3.82 17.48
CA ALA A 225 -3.77 4.42 16.43
C ALA A 225 -4.78 3.44 15.80
N TYR A 226 -4.64 2.12 15.99
CA TYR A 226 -5.66 1.15 15.57
C TYR A 226 -7.03 1.46 16.18
N LEU A 227 -7.05 2.01 17.40
CA LEU A 227 -8.28 2.32 18.12
C LEU A 227 -9.20 3.29 17.36
N LEU A 228 -8.65 4.13 16.48
CA LEU A 228 -9.45 4.97 15.55
C LEU A 228 -10.39 4.13 14.69
N SER A 229 -9.96 2.92 14.35
CA SER A 229 -10.71 1.98 13.53
C SER A 229 -11.74 1.19 14.33
N ILE A 230 -11.92 1.41 15.63
CA ILE A 230 -12.96 0.73 16.42
C ILE A 230 -13.69 1.69 17.35
N MET A 231 -13.78 2.97 16.97
CA MET A 231 -14.44 4.02 17.75
C MET A 231 -15.90 3.70 18.10
N TRP A 232 -16.59 2.89 17.29
CA TRP A 232 -17.95 2.42 17.59
C TRP A 232 -18.04 1.55 18.86
N ALA A 233 -16.93 0.99 19.33
CA ALA A 233 -16.88 0.15 20.53
C ALA A 233 -17.00 0.93 21.85
N LYS A 234 -17.25 2.25 21.81
CA LYS A 234 -17.42 3.14 22.97
C LYS A 234 -16.28 2.99 23.98
N LEU A 235 -15.09 3.41 23.56
CA LEU A 235 -13.85 3.24 24.31
C LEU A 235 -13.89 3.95 25.68
N PRO A 236 -13.38 3.33 26.77
CA PRO A 236 -13.20 4.01 28.05
C PRO A 236 -12.32 5.26 27.91
N LEU A 237 -12.52 6.26 28.77
CA LEU A 237 -11.84 7.57 28.67
C LEU A 237 -10.31 7.46 28.53
N LEU A 238 -9.67 6.60 29.34
CA LEU A 238 -8.22 6.39 29.28
C LEU A 238 -7.77 5.87 27.89
N VAL A 239 -8.54 4.96 27.31
CA VAL A 239 -8.27 4.36 26.00
C VAL A 239 -8.52 5.39 24.90
N TYR A 240 -9.55 6.23 25.05
CA TYR A 240 -9.82 7.34 24.14
C TYR A 240 -8.70 8.40 24.15
N VAL A 241 -8.18 8.77 25.32
CA VAL A 241 -7.04 9.71 25.44
C VAL A 241 -5.79 9.15 24.76
N LEU A 242 -5.53 7.85 24.92
CA LEU A 242 -4.41 7.17 24.26
C LEU A 242 -4.57 7.15 22.73
N LEU A 243 -5.79 6.94 22.23
CA LEU A 243 -6.13 7.08 20.80
C LEU A 243 -5.87 8.50 20.29
N VAL A 244 -6.35 9.53 20.99
CA VAL A 244 -6.18 10.94 20.60
C VAL A 244 -4.71 11.31 20.56
N GLY A 245 -3.94 10.89 21.57
CA GLY A 245 -2.50 11.07 21.63
C GLY A 245 -1.79 10.41 20.46
N ALA A 246 -2.14 9.15 20.13
CA ALA A 246 -1.54 8.43 19.01
C ALA A 246 -1.79 9.12 17.66
N ALA A 247 -3.03 9.51 17.38
CA ALA A 247 -3.40 10.21 16.17
C ALA A 247 -2.70 11.58 16.04
N SER A 248 -2.64 12.33 17.14
CA SER A 248 -1.96 13.63 17.21
C SER A 248 -0.45 13.49 16.99
N ILE A 249 0.18 12.49 17.60
CA ILE A 249 1.60 12.20 17.42
C ILE A 249 1.91 11.89 15.95
N GLN A 250 1.10 11.06 15.28
CA GLN A 250 1.34 10.75 13.86
C GLN A 250 1.19 11.97 12.96
N PHE A 251 0.16 12.79 13.20
CA PHE A 251 -0.04 14.04 12.48
C PHE A 251 1.16 14.98 12.66
N LEU A 252 1.54 15.28 13.90
CA LEU A 252 2.65 16.18 14.20
C LEU A 252 3.99 15.63 13.67
N ALA A 253 4.24 14.33 13.81
CA ALA A 253 5.46 13.69 13.31
C ALA A 253 5.55 13.78 11.78
N TRP A 254 4.44 13.59 11.05
CA TRP A 254 4.39 13.71 9.60
C TRP A 254 4.71 15.13 9.13
N PHE A 255 4.00 16.13 9.65
CA PHE A 255 4.21 17.52 9.23
C PHE A 255 5.58 18.07 9.68
N TYR A 256 6.06 17.65 10.85
CA TYR A 256 7.43 17.95 11.27
C TYR A 256 8.46 17.31 10.34
N TRP A 257 8.27 16.06 9.92
CA TRP A 257 9.14 15.41 8.95
C TRP A 257 9.14 16.11 7.60
N LEU A 258 7.96 16.47 7.07
CA LEU A 258 7.84 17.26 5.84
C LEU A 258 8.57 18.60 5.93
N TYR A 259 8.45 19.28 7.08
CA TYR A 259 9.19 20.52 7.33
C TYR A 259 10.70 20.29 7.26
N GLN A 260 11.23 19.22 7.87
CA GLN A 260 12.67 18.92 7.81
C GLN A 260 13.13 18.51 6.41
N VAL A 261 12.33 17.74 5.67
CA VAL A 261 12.58 17.41 4.26
C VAL A 261 12.59 18.68 3.39
N SER A 262 11.70 19.63 3.68
CA SER A 262 11.61 20.89 2.92
C SER A 262 12.89 21.74 3.01
N LYS A 263 13.63 21.65 4.12
CA LYS A 263 14.92 22.35 4.31
C LYS A 263 16.01 21.82 3.38
N VAL A 264 15.97 20.53 3.04
CA VAL A 264 16.94 19.88 2.15
C VAL A 264 16.38 19.64 0.74
N ARG A 265 15.25 20.28 0.39
CA ARG A 265 14.53 20.05 -0.87
C ARG A 265 15.38 20.33 -2.12
N SER A 266 16.31 21.29 -2.06
CA SER A 266 17.18 21.62 -3.20
C SER A 266 18.12 20.47 -3.53
N GLN A 267 18.76 19.89 -2.50
CA GLN A 267 19.65 18.73 -2.63
C GLN A 267 18.88 17.50 -3.15
N ILE A 268 17.68 17.24 -2.60
CA ILE A 268 16.82 16.15 -3.07
C ILE A 268 16.44 16.34 -4.55
N LYS A 269 16.05 17.56 -4.95
CA LYS A 269 15.68 17.85 -6.34
C LYS A 269 16.84 17.67 -7.32
N GLN A 270 18.08 17.92 -6.90
CA GLN A 270 19.26 17.66 -7.73
C GLN A 270 19.53 16.16 -7.91
N GLY A 271 19.16 15.34 -6.91
CA GLY A 271 19.39 13.90 -6.92
C GLY A 271 18.32 13.06 -7.64
N ILE A 272 17.28 13.68 -8.22
CA ILE A 272 16.16 12.94 -8.84
C ILE A 272 15.69 13.55 -10.18
N PRO A 273 15.23 12.73 -11.14
CA PRO A 273 14.54 13.21 -12.33
C PRO A 273 13.24 13.96 -12.00
N ALA A 274 12.83 14.87 -12.89
CA ALA A 274 11.60 15.67 -12.72
C ALA A 274 10.33 14.83 -12.54
N ILE A 275 10.22 13.70 -13.25
CA ILE A 275 9.08 12.78 -13.10
C ILE A 275 9.02 12.14 -11.71
N VAL A 276 10.17 11.76 -11.13
CA VAL A 276 10.24 11.20 -9.77
C VAL A 276 9.84 12.26 -8.76
N SER A 277 10.35 13.48 -8.93
CA SER A 277 9.98 14.63 -8.10
C SER A 277 8.47 14.88 -8.11
N PHE A 278 7.86 14.89 -9.30
CA PHE A 278 6.41 15.02 -9.45
C PHE A 278 5.64 13.92 -8.71
N LEU A 279 6.01 12.66 -8.91
CA LEU A 279 5.36 11.53 -8.23
C LEU A 279 5.46 11.64 -6.70
N TRP A 280 6.64 11.97 -6.17
CA TRP A 280 6.83 12.06 -4.72
C TRP A 280 6.18 13.30 -4.10
N ILE A 281 5.98 14.38 -4.85
CA ILE A 281 5.13 15.49 -4.42
C ILE A 281 3.67 15.02 -4.29
N LEU A 282 3.14 14.27 -5.26
CA LEU A 282 1.79 13.70 -5.15
C LEU A 282 1.66 12.75 -3.96
N VAL A 283 2.67 11.91 -3.72
CA VAL A 283 2.74 11.04 -2.53
C VAL A 283 2.69 11.86 -1.24
N ALA A 284 3.47 12.95 -1.15
CA ALA A 284 3.50 13.81 0.03
C ALA A 284 2.13 14.50 0.26
N LEU A 285 1.46 14.92 -0.81
CA LEU A 285 0.10 15.50 -0.73
C LEU A 285 -0.93 14.45 -0.27
N ALA A 286 -0.92 13.27 -0.89
CA ALA A 286 -1.83 12.18 -0.54
C ALA A 286 -1.63 11.68 0.91
N ALA A 287 -0.38 11.57 1.36
CA ALA A 287 -0.06 11.20 2.74
C ALA A 287 -0.44 12.31 3.73
N SER A 288 -0.28 13.58 3.36
CA SER A 288 -0.77 14.70 4.18
C SER A 288 -2.28 14.66 4.34
N LEU A 289 -3.02 14.44 3.25
CA LEU A 289 -4.47 14.27 3.29
C LEU A 289 -4.86 13.06 4.16
N LYS A 290 -4.17 11.93 4.03
CA LYS A 290 -4.36 10.76 4.90
C LYS A 290 -4.25 11.13 6.38
N PHE A 291 -3.16 11.78 6.81
CA PHE A 291 -2.97 12.10 8.23
C PHE A 291 -3.95 13.16 8.74
N ILE A 292 -4.38 14.10 7.89
CA ILE A 292 -5.48 15.03 8.20
C ILE A 292 -6.78 14.26 8.42
N LEU A 293 -7.18 13.40 7.48
CA LEU A 293 -8.40 12.60 7.58
C LEU A 293 -8.37 11.70 8.82
N GLN A 294 -7.22 11.09 9.11
CA GLN A 294 -7.02 10.25 10.29
C GLN A 294 -7.17 11.03 11.60
N LEU A 295 -6.69 12.29 11.66
CA LEU A 295 -6.88 13.16 12.82
C LEU A 295 -8.35 13.58 12.97
N LEU A 296 -9.04 13.89 11.86
CA LEU A 296 -10.46 14.25 11.88
C LEU A 296 -11.35 13.10 12.40
N SER A 297 -10.96 11.84 12.16
CA SER A 297 -11.67 10.66 12.69
C SER A 297 -11.62 10.50 14.21
N ILE A 298 -10.92 11.37 14.95
CA ILE A 298 -11.02 11.46 16.41
C ILE A 298 -12.41 11.96 16.84
N ILE A 299 -13.04 12.81 16.01
CA ILE A 299 -14.35 13.38 16.27
C ILE A 299 -15.41 12.27 16.09
N PRO A 300 -16.18 11.90 17.13
CA PRO A 300 -17.09 10.75 17.07
C PRO A 300 -18.09 10.79 15.91
N SER A 301 -18.69 11.94 15.64
CA SER A 301 -19.65 12.11 14.52
C SER A 301 -19.02 11.90 13.15
N LEU A 302 -17.75 12.31 12.96
CA LEU A 302 -17.01 12.05 11.73
C LEU A 302 -16.54 10.60 11.63
N SER A 303 -16.28 9.95 12.76
CA SER A 303 -15.91 8.53 12.81
C SER A 303 -17.07 7.63 12.37
N GLU A 304 -18.28 7.89 12.86
CA GLU A 304 -19.50 7.17 12.44
C GLU A 304 -19.72 7.30 10.93
N TYR A 305 -19.46 8.47 10.36
CA TYR A 305 -19.49 8.70 8.92
C TYR A 305 -18.38 7.93 8.18
N ALA A 306 -17.14 8.04 8.66
CA ALA A 306 -15.97 7.45 8.02
C ALA A 306 -16.05 5.92 7.95
N PHE A 307 -16.62 5.26 8.97
CA PHE A 307 -16.73 3.80 9.03
C PHE A 307 -18.14 3.27 8.70
N GLY A 308 -19.17 4.12 8.74
CA GLY A 308 -20.54 3.76 8.39
C GLY A 308 -20.83 3.77 6.90
N PHE A 309 -20.09 4.56 6.10
CA PHE A 309 -20.34 4.70 4.67
C PHE A 309 -19.23 4.09 3.80
N ARG A 310 -19.58 3.02 3.07
CA ARG A 310 -18.60 2.23 2.29
C ARG A 310 -17.77 3.06 1.29
N PRO A 311 -18.34 3.99 0.50
CA PRO A 311 -17.53 4.82 -0.42
C PRO A 311 -16.42 5.61 0.26
N VAL A 312 -16.61 6.08 1.50
CA VAL A 312 -15.58 6.81 2.26
C VAL A 312 -14.43 5.89 2.65
N VAL A 313 -14.74 4.69 3.15
CA VAL A 313 -13.72 3.66 3.44
C VAL A 313 -12.97 3.28 2.18
N ILE A 314 -13.67 3.10 1.05
CA ILE A 314 -13.07 2.77 -0.24
C ILE A 314 -12.14 3.89 -0.71
N ALA A 315 -12.57 5.16 -0.64
CA ALA A 315 -11.75 6.33 -0.97
C ALA A 315 -10.48 6.36 -0.13
N TYR A 316 -10.61 6.26 1.20
CA TYR A 316 -9.46 6.27 2.09
C TYR A 316 -8.45 5.16 1.77
N LEU A 317 -8.93 3.93 1.51
CA LEU A 317 -8.05 2.82 1.13
C LEU A 317 -7.36 3.07 -0.23
N HIS A 318 -8.04 3.61 -1.22
CA HIS A 318 -7.44 3.90 -2.53
C HIS A 318 -6.47 5.08 -2.48
N LEU A 319 -6.78 6.14 -1.72
CA LEU A 319 -5.86 7.24 -1.43
C LEU A 319 -4.53 6.72 -0.88
N VAL A 320 -4.57 5.82 0.11
CA VAL A 320 -3.36 5.26 0.70
C VAL A 320 -2.66 4.27 -0.23
N LEU A 321 -3.38 3.30 -0.81
CA LEU A 321 -2.77 2.23 -1.59
C LEU A 321 -2.31 2.70 -2.99
N LEU A 322 -3.11 3.51 -3.67
CA LEU A 322 -2.77 4.04 -5.00
C LEU A 322 -1.99 5.35 -4.87
N GLY A 323 -2.54 6.34 -4.16
CA GLY A 323 -1.96 7.69 -4.07
C GLY A 323 -0.64 7.77 -3.29
N VAL A 324 -0.51 7.01 -2.19
CA VAL A 324 0.72 6.99 -1.38
C VAL A 324 1.63 5.84 -1.82
N VAL A 325 1.21 4.60 -1.62
CA VAL A 325 2.09 3.44 -1.76
C VAL A 325 2.46 3.18 -3.22
N SER A 326 1.49 3.07 -4.14
CA SER A 326 1.79 2.72 -5.53
C SER A 326 2.59 3.81 -6.25
N LEU A 327 2.21 5.10 -6.09
CA LEU A 327 2.99 6.21 -6.67
C LEU A 327 4.41 6.29 -6.08
N PHE A 328 4.58 6.02 -4.78
CA PHE A 328 5.92 5.96 -4.18
C PHE A 328 6.77 4.85 -4.79
N LEU A 329 6.24 3.62 -4.87
CA LEU A 329 6.97 2.46 -5.38
C LEU A 329 7.35 2.63 -6.85
N LEU A 330 6.45 3.20 -7.68
CA LEU A 330 6.75 3.56 -9.07
C LEU A 330 7.84 4.64 -9.16
N GLY A 331 7.75 5.68 -8.34
CA GLY A 331 8.76 6.75 -8.28
C GLY A 331 10.13 6.23 -7.84
N PHE A 332 10.17 5.34 -6.85
CA PHE A 332 11.41 4.72 -6.37
C PHE A 332 12.02 3.80 -7.43
N ALA A 333 11.21 3.01 -8.14
CA ALA A 333 11.69 2.15 -9.21
C ALA A 333 12.20 2.96 -10.43
N LEU A 334 11.59 4.11 -10.73
CA LEU A 334 12.09 5.07 -11.71
C LEU A 334 13.43 5.70 -11.30
N TRP A 335 13.55 6.11 -10.03
CA TRP A 335 14.80 6.66 -9.51
C TRP A 335 15.95 5.65 -9.57
N LYS A 336 15.68 4.38 -9.23
CA LYS A 336 16.65 3.28 -9.37
C LYS A 336 16.93 2.86 -10.82
N GLU A 337 16.26 3.47 -11.80
CA GLU A 337 16.31 3.09 -13.21
C GLU A 337 15.90 1.62 -13.46
N TYR A 338 15.17 1.00 -12.53
CA TYR A 338 14.59 -0.33 -12.70
C TYR A 338 13.38 -0.33 -13.62
N ILE A 339 12.86 0.85 -13.95
CA ILE A 339 11.84 1.10 -14.96
C ILE A 339 12.43 2.13 -15.92
N HIS A 340 12.37 1.85 -17.22
CA HIS A 340 12.86 2.75 -18.25
C HIS A 340 11.86 3.85 -18.54
N PHE A 341 12.32 5.09 -18.44
CA PHE A 341 11.54 6.24 -18.83
C PHE A 341 11.53 6.41 -20.36
N ASN A 342 10.34 6.33 -20.95
CA ASN A 342 10.10 6.56 -22.38
C ASN A 342 8.77 7.31 -22.57
N GLY A 343 8.49 7.78 -23.79
CA GLY A 343 7.26 8.55 -24.09
C GLY A 343 5.98 7.78 -23.76
N MET A 344 5.96 6.46 -24.02
CA MET A 344 4.84 5.59 -23.68
C MET A 344 4.62 5.50 -22.16
N LEU A 345 5.68 5.36 -21.36
CA LEU A 345 5.58 5.35 -19.91
C LEU A 345 5.08 6.70 -19.37
N LYS A 346 5.53 7.82 -19.93
CA LYS A 346 5.06 9.16 -19.55
C LYS A 346 3.55 9.29 -19.75
N LEU A 347 3.05 8.88 -20.92
CA LEU A 347 1.61 8.89 -21.22
C LEU A 347 0.85 7.94 -20.29
N ALA A 348 1.33 6.70 -20.13
CA ALA A 348 0.68 5.69 -19.30
C ALA A 348 0.61 6.09 -17.81
N LEU A 349 1.69 6.69 -17.28
CA LEU A 349 1.69 7.27 -15.93
C LEU A 349 0.69 8.42 -15.81
N GLY A 350 0.61 9.30 -16.82
CA GLY A 350 -0.36 10.39 -16.84
C GLY A 350 -1.81 9.88 -16.79
N ILE A 351 -2.13 8.86 -17.61
CA ILE A 351 -3.44 8.21 -17.63
C ILE A 351 -3.72 7.53 -16.28
N PHE A 352 -2.75 6.80 -15.72
CA PHE A 352 -2.92 6.13 -14.42
C PHE A 352 -3.18 7.12 -13.29
N ILE A 353 -2.35 8.18 -13.18
CA ILE A 353 -2.47 9.22 -12.15
C ILE A 353 -3.78 9.99 -12.30
N GLY A 354 -4.15 10.35 -13.55
CA GLY A 354 -5.43 10.98 -13.83
C GLY A 354 -6.61 10.11 -13.38
N GLY A 355 -6.55 8.80 -13.68
CA GLY A 355 -7.55 7.84 -13.23
C GLY A 355 -7.65 7.73 -11.70
N VAL A 356 -6.51 7.70 -11.00
CA VAL A 356 -6.48 7.72 -9.51
C VAL A 356 -7.12 9.00 -8.98
N PHE A 357 -6.73 10.16 -9.52
CA PHE A 357 -7.28 11.45 -9.09
C PHE A 357 -8.80 11.52 -9.30
N PHE A 358 -9.29 11.14 -10.47
CA PHE A 358 -10.72 11.15 -10.75
C PHE A 358 -11.48 10.11 -9.91
N ASN A 359 -10.89 8.95 -9.62
CA ASN A 359 -11.49 7.95 -8.73
C ASN A 359 -11.69 8.52 -7.32
N GLU A 360 -10.65 9.12 -6.75
CA GLU A 360 -10.73 9.74 -5.43
C GLU A 360 -11.72 10.90 -5.41
N PHE A 361 -11.73 11.73 -6.46
CA PHE A 361 -12.65 12.85 -6.56
C PHE A 361 -14.12 12.40 -6.59
N ILE A 362 -14.46 11.42 -7.43
CA ILE A 362 -15.85 10.93 -7.50
C ILE A 362 -16.24 10.20 -6.21
N LEU A 363 -15.35 9.42 -5.60
CA LEU A 363 -15.64 8.75 -4.32
C LEU A 363 -15.80 9.74 -3.16
N MET A 364 -15.01 10.81 -3.13
CA MET A 364 -15.18 11.90 -2.17
C MET A 364 -16.57 12.52 -2.31
N LEU A 365 -16.99 12.85 -3.54
CA LEU A 365 -18.31 13.42 -3.78
C LEU A 365 -19.44 12.43 -3.47
N GLN A 366 -19.28 11.14 -3.77
CA GLN A 366 -20.21 10.10 -3.31
C GLN A 366 -20.29 10.09 -1.77
N GLY A 367 -19.17 10.23 -1.07
CA GLY A 367 -19.15 10.44 0.36
C GLY A 367 -20.01 11.63 0.77
N MET A 368 -19.81 12.80 0.16
CA MET A 368 -20.54 14.03 0.51
C MET A 368 -22.06 13.92 0.25
N SER A 369 -22.50 13.01 -0.61
CA SER A 369 -23.93 12.75 -0.83
C SER A 369 -24.67 12.28 0.42
N PHE A 370 -24.00 11.54 1.30
CA PHE A 370 -24.59 11.11 2.57
C PHE A 370 -24.83 12.29 3.53
N LEU A 371 -24.06 13.38 3.39
CA LEU A 371 -24.28 14.63 4.12
C LEU A 371 -25.37 15.50 3.47
N ASN A 372 -26.09 14.98 2.45
CA ASN A 372 -27.03 15.71 1.61
C ASN A 372 -26.42 16.97 0.94
N LEU A 373 -25.09 17.00 0.76
CA LEU A 373 -24.38 18.15 0.18
C LEU A 373 -24.35 18.11 -1.36
N VAL A 374 -24.30 16.90 -1.96
CA VAL A 374 -24.14 16.72 -3.41
C VAL A 374 -24.84 15.43 -3.86
N GLN A 375 -25.60 15.44 -4.96
CA GLN A 375 -26.08 14.22 -5.62
C GLN A 375 -25.41 14.07 -6.99
N ILE A 376 -24.78 12.93 -7.25
CA ILE A 376 -24.12 12.66 -8.53
C ILE A 376 -24.89 11.58 -9.29
N PRO A 377 -25.66 11.94 -10.34
CA PRO A 377 -26.26 10.95 -11.22
C PRO A 377 -25.16 10.15 -11.93
N PHE A 378 -25.42 8.86 -12.17
CA PHE A 378 -24.51 7.96 -12.88
C PHE A 378 -23.10 7.83 -12.27
N SER A 379 -22.97 8.00 -10.96
CA SER A 379 -21.66 7.94 -10.29
C SER A 379 -20.99 6.57 -10.38
N ASN A 380 -21.75 5.48 -10.43
CA ASN A 380 -21.20 4.13 -10.56
C ASN A 380 -20.66 3.85 -11.97
N GLU A 381 -21.36 4.33 -12.98
CA GLU A 381 -20.98 4.26 -14.41
C GLU A 381 -19.75 5.11 -14.66
N THR A 382 -19.69 6.30 -14.05
CA THR A 382 -18.51 7.17 -14.09
C THR A 382 -17.31 6.49 -13.44
N LEU A 383 -17.47 5.87 -12.26
CA LEU A 383 -16.41 5.11 -11.60
C LEU A 383 -15.98 3.87 -12.39
N PHE A 384 -16.88 3.26 -13.15
CA PHE A 384 -16.52 2.19 -14.09
C PHE A 384 -15.64 2.70 -15.23
N GLY A 385 -16.01 3.82 -15.87
CA GLY A 385 -15.18 4.46 -16.89
C GLY A 385 -13.79 4.86 -16.37
N ILE A 386 -13.73 5.41 -15.16
CA ILE A 386 -12.46 5.74 -14.49
C ILE A 386 -11.65 4.49 -14.15
N ALA A 387 -12.28 3.38 -13.77
CA ALA A 387 -11.58 2.12 -13.55
C ALA A 387 -10.93 1.60 -14.85
N ILE A 388 -11.61 1.74 -16.00
CA ILE A 388 -11.03 1.42 -17.31
C ILE A 388 -9.82 2.32 -17.59
N MET A 389 -9.93 3.62 -17.32
CA MET A 389 -8.81 4.56 -17.45
C MET A 389 -7.60 4.12 -16.61
N MET A 390 -7.81 3.78 -15.33
CA MET A 390 -6.74 3.26 -14.46
C MET A 390 -6.16 1.94 -15.01
N PHE A 391 -6.98 1.03 -15.51
CA PHE A 391 -6.52 -0.21 -16.14
C PHE A 391 -5.65 0.05 -17.38
N LEU A 392 -6.08 0.92 -18.29
CA LEU A 392 -5.30 1.29 -19.47
C LEU A 392 -3.97 1.96 -19.10
N GLY A 393 -3.97 2.81 -18.07
CA GLY A 393 -2.75 3.38 -17.50
C GLY A 393 -1.80 2.32 -16.94
N ALA A 394 -2.31 1.41 -16.10
CA ALA A 394 -1.54 0.31 -15.51
C ALA A 394 -0.97 -0.65 -16.58
N LEU A 395 -1.78 -1.03 -17.56
CA LEU A 395 -1.37 -1.86 -18.68
C LEU A 395 -0.31 -1.15 -19.54
N GLY A 396 -0.50 0.14 -19.82
CA GLY A 396 0.48 0.96 -20.54
C GLY A 396 1.82 1.05 -19.81
N ILE A 397 1.81 1.17 -18.46
CA ILE A 397 3.02 1.13 -17.64
C ILE A 397 3.75 -0.19 -17.85
N PHE A 398 3.06 -1.34 -17.74
CA PHE A 398 3.66 -2.64 -17.97
C PHE A 398 4.20 -2.81 -19.40
N LEU A 399 3.40 -2.51 -20.42
CA LEU A 399 3.77 -2.68 -21.83
C LEU A 399 4.93 -1.77 -22.23
N SER A 400 5.02 -0.56 -21.67
CA SER A 400 6.14 0.36 -21.91
C SER A 400 7.51 -0.22 -21.54
N GLN A 401 7.55 -1.23 -20.67
CA GLN A 401 8.77 -1.92 -20.25
C GLN A 401 9.09 -3.16 -21.09
N ARG A 402 8.15 -3.61 -21.93
CA ARG A 402 8.30 -4.76 -22.84
C ARG A 402 8.70 -4.34 -24.25
N VAL A 403 8.42 -3.10 -24.63
CA VAL A 403 8.86 -2.55 -25.92
C VAL A 403 10.39 -2.50 -25.92
N LYS A 404 11.01 -3.43 -26.64
CA LYS A 404 12.47 -3.41 -26.88
C LYS A 404 12.81 -2.07 -27.54
N LYS A 405 13.75 -1.33 -26.97
CA LYS A 405 14.48 -0.34 -27.76
C LYS A 405 15.28 -1.12 -28.80
N TYR A 406 14.90 -1.00 -30.07
CA TYR A 406 15.88 -1.05 -31.15
C TYR A 406 16.69 0.24 -31.00
N ASN A 407 17.80 0.15 -30.26
CA ASN A 407 18.87 1.15 -30.30
C ASN A 407 20.07 0.46 -30.90
#